data_AF-A0A496R8I8-F1
#
_entry.id   AF-A0A496R8I8-F1
#
_cell.length_a   1.000
_cell.length_b   1.000
_cell.length_c   1.000
_cell.angle_alpha   90.00
_cell.angle_beta   90.00
_cell.angle_gamma   90.00
#
_symmetry.space_group_name_H-M   'P 1'
#
loop_
_entity.id
_entity.type
_entity.pdbx_description
1 polymer ?
#
loop_
_entity_poly.entity_id
_entity_poly.type
_entity_poly.pdbx_seq_one_letter_code
_entity_poly.pdbx_strand_id
1 'polypeptide(L)'
;MRLEFANGRVVDVNEKEQLLKELDSLGGDNEHAILGDAEFVQTAYSGPGFLLQYKDSSGMYESSESNYEIDTVKDIFSKFLTKDQHWKESVNWEQTGGGHGDTGQKASASFGSTNLKDELIRSAKKSALNWLKRKIR
;
A
#
# COMPACT_ATOMS: atom_id res chain seq x y z
N MET A 1 3.33 -15.44 -6.06
CA MET A 1 3.70 -14.08 -5.63
C MET A 1 3.98 -14.11 -4.13
N ARG A 2 4.74 -13.15 -3.61
CA ARG A 2 5.07 -13.08 -2.18
C ARG A 2 4.09 -12.15 -1.45
N LEU A 3 3.48 -12.63 -0.37
CA LEU A 3 2.68 -11.84 0.57
C LEU A 3 3.49 -11.59 1.84
N GLU A 4 3.67 -10.33 2.21
CA GLU A 4 4.42 -9.91 3.40
C GLU A 4 3.51 -9.13 4.35
N PHE A 5 3.62 -9.39 5.65
CA PHE A 5 2.83 -8.77 6.71
C PHE A 5 3.68 -7.89 7.62
N ALA A 6 3.01 -7.03 8.41
CA ALA A 6 3.64 -6.13 9.38
C ALA A 6 4.55 -6.80 10.41
N ASN A 7 4.23 -8.02 10.80
CA ASN A 7 5.02 -8.82 11.73
C ASN A 7 6.27 -9.46 11.11
N GLY A 8 6.58 -9.17 9.84
CA GLY A 8 7.69 -9.75 9.09
C GLY A 8 7.42 -11.17 8.59
N ARG A 9 6.19 -11.69 8.76
CA ARG A 9 5.79 -12.98 8.18
C ARG A 9 5.66 -12.83 6.67
N VAL A 10 6.20 -13.82 5.98
CA VAL A 10 6.22 -13.90 4.52
C VAL A 10 5.59 -15.22 4.10
N VAL A 11 4.68 -15.18 3.15
CA VAL A 11 3.99 -16.35 2.60
C VAL A 11 4.08 -16.31 1.09
N ASP A 12 4.53 -17.40 0.49
CA ASP A 12 4.41 -17.60 -0.96
C ASP A 12 2.98 -18.01 -1.28
N VAL A 13 2.30 -17.15 -2.05
CA VAL A 13 0.90 -17.31 -2.43
C VAL A 13 0.83 -17.63 -3.92
N ASN A 14 0.28 -18.81 -4.20
CA ASN A 14 0.07 -19.30 -5.57
C ASN A 14 -1.42 -19.39 -5.94
N GLU A 15 -2.30 -19.44 -4.93
CA GLU A 15 -3.73 -19.66 -5.11
C GLU A 15 -4.55 -18.56 -4.43
N LYS A 16 -5.69 -18.22 -5.03
CA LYS A 16 -6.61 -17.20 -4.51
C LYS A 16 -7.13 -17.57 -3.12
N GLU A 17 -7.50 -18.82 -2.89
CA GLU A 17 -8.07 -19.25 -1.60
C GLU A 17 -7.07 -19.08 -0.46
N GLN A 18 -5.80 -19.43 -0.70
CA GLN A 18 -4.72 -19.19 0.23
C GLN A 18 -4.56 -17.69 0.53
N LEU A 19 -4.58 -16.84 -0.51
CA LEU A 19 -4.50 -15.38 -0.35
C LEU A 19 -5.60 -14.85 0.57
N LEU A 20 -6.86 -15.21 0.29
CA LEU A 20 -8.02 -14.71 1.03
C LEU A 20 -7.95 -15.09 2.51
N LYS A 21 -7.55 -16.34 2.79
CA LYS A 21 -7.37 -16.84 4.16
C LYS A 21 -6.27 -16.08 4.90
N GLU A 22 -5.18 -15.73 4.21
CA GLU A 22 -4.12 -14.93 4.83
C GLU A 22 -4.58 -13.49 5.07
N LEU A 23 -5.37 -12.90 4.16
CA LEU A 23 -5.94 -11.56 4.33
C LEU A 23 -7.02 -11.50 5.42
N ASP A 24 -7.67 -12.61 5.79
CA ASP A 24 -8.56 -12.65 6.97
C ASP A 24 -7.82 -12.34 8.27
N SER A 25 -6.50 -12.47 8.30
CA SER A 25 -5.67 -12.13 9.46
C SER A 25 -5.22 -10.66 9.51
N LEU A 26 -5.64 -9.83 8.53
CA LEU A 26 -5.39 -8.38 8.55
C LEU A 26 -6.21 -7.70 9.65
N GLY A 27 -5.55 -6.79 10.36
CA GLY A 27 -6.08 -6.13 11.55
C GLY A 27 -5.33 -6.56 12.83
N GLY A 28 -5.52 -5.81 13.90
CA GLY A 28 -4.79 -6.03 15.16
C GLY A 28 -3.28 -5.83 14.95
N ASP A 29 -2.50 -6.90 15.11
CA ASP A 29 -1.04 -6.89 14.98
C ASP A 29 -0.54 -6.89 13.52
N ASN A 30 -1.42 -7.20 12.56
CA ASN A 30 -1.12 -7.20 11.12
C ASN A 30 -1.76 -5.96 10.47
N GLU A 31 -1.24 -4.78 10.79
CA GLU A 31 -1.81 -3.51 10.29
C GLU A 31 -1.51 -3.25 8.81
N HIS A 32 -0.63 -4.02 8.17
CA HIS A 32 -0.39 -3.90 6.73
C HIS A 32 -0.07 -5.24 6.09
N ALA A 33 -0.31 -5.31 4.78
CA ALA A 33 0.10 -6.41 3.92
C ALA A 33 0.58 -5.89 2.56
N ILE A 34 1.56 -6.56 1.98
CA ILE A 34 2.15 -6.26 0.67
C ILE A 34 2.15 -7.54 -0.15
N LEU A 35 1.56 -7.51 -1.33
CA LEU A 35 1.57 -8.62 -2.29
C LEU A 35 2.35 -8.21 -3.54
N GLY A 36 3.45 -8.89 -3.82
CA GLY A 36 4.30 -8.65 -4.98
C GLY A 36 5.76 -8.44 -4.61
N ASP A 37 6.55 -8.01 -5.60
CA ASP A 37 7.99 -7.76 -5.46
C ASP A 37 8.35 -6.38 -6.03
N ALA A 38 8.68 -6.29 -7.33
CA ALA A 38 9.03 -5.04 -7.99
C ALA A 38 7.80 -4.15 -8.28
N GLU A 39 6.74 -4.80 -8.78
CA GLU A 39 5.38 -4.29 -8.83
C GLU A 39 4.58 -4.97 -7.72
N PHE A 40 3.76 -4.20 -7.01
CA PHE A 40 3.05 -4.68 -5.84
C PHE A 40 1.74 -3.94 -5.63
N VAL A 41 0.83 -4.59 -4.92
CA VAL A 41 -0.28 -3.95 -4.22
C VAL A 41 -0.06 -4.10 -2.72
N GLN A 42 -0.35 -3.05 -1.97
CA GLN A 42 -0.25 -3.05 -0.53
C GLN A 42 -1.47 -2.39 0.11
N THR A 43 -1.68 -2.71 1.37
CA THR A 43 -2.72 -2.11 2.18
C THR A 43 -2.21 -1.82 3.58
N ALA A 44 -2.73 -0.77 4.19
CA ALA A 44 -2.51 -0.46 5.59
C ALA A 44 -3.84 -0.10 6.27
N TYR A 45 -4.03 -0.58 7.48
CA TYR A 45 -5.15 -0.22 8.34
C TYR A 45 -5.01 1.24 8.79
N SER A 46 -6.04 2.04 8.55
CA SER A 46 -6.03 3.49 8.81
C SER A 46 -6.90 3.89 10.02
N GLY A 47 -7.62 2.92 10.63
CA GLY A 47 -8.62 3.15 11.66
C GLY A 47 -10.05 2.91 11.17
N PRO A 48 -10.63 3.75 10.30
CA PRO A 48 -11.98 3.51 9.77
C PRO A 48 -12.03 2.36 8.75
N GLY A 49 -10.89 1.93 8.20
CA GLY A 49 -10.80 0.83 7.25
C GLY A 49 -9.38 0.68 6.73
N PHE A 50 -9.25 0.41 5.44
CA PHE A 50 -7.97 0.18 4.79
C PHE A 50 -7.67 1.26 3.74
N LEU A 51 -6.43 1.74 3.77
CA LEU A 51 -5.82 2.47 2.67
C LEU A 51 -5.17 1.45 1.73
N LEU A 52 -5.30 1.67 0.42
CA LEU A 52 -4.69 0.85 -0.60
C LEU A 52 -3.64 1.65 -1.36
N GLN A 53 -2.55 0.99 -1.73
CA GLN A 53 -1.53 1.57 -2.59
C GLN A 53 -1.02 0.51 -3.55
N TYR A 54 -0.54 0.93 -4.71
CA TYR A 54 0.17 0.04 -5.60
C TYR A 54 1.35 0.73 -6.25
N LYS A 55 2.26 -0.09 -6.76
CA LYS A 55 3.36 0.35 -7.59
C LYS A 55 3.42 -0.50 -8.84
N ASP A 56 3.56 0.16 -9.97
CA ASP A 56 3.90 -0.46 -11.23
C ASP A 56 5.02 0.32 -11.95
N SER A 57 5.33 -0.06 -13.18
CA SER A 57 6.31 0.64 -14.02
C SER A 57 6.02 2.13 -14.26
N SER A 58 4.78 2.59 -14.12
CA SER A 58 4.37 3.99 -14.35
C SER A 58 4.47 4.87 -13.11
N GLY A 59 4.51 4.28 -11.92
CA GLY A 59 4.71 5.01 -10.67
C GLY A 59 4.08 4.35 -9.47
N MET A 60 3.90 5.14 -8.42
CA MET A 60 3.20 4.76 -7.21
C MET A 60 1.84 5.46 -7.18
N TYR A 61 0.85 4.74 -6.69
CA TYR A 61 -0.53 5.18 -6.64
C TYR A 61 -1.11 4.82 -5.28
N GLU A 62 -2.01 5.67 -4.80
CA GLU A 62 -2.74 5.51 -3.54
C GLU A 62 -4.23 5.64 -3.83
N SER A 63 -5.06 4.92 -3.09
CA SER A 63 -6.50 5.05 -3.22
C SER A 63 -6.96 6.41 -2.66
N SER A 64 -7.90 7.08 -3.34
CA SER A 64 -8.42 8.38 -2.90
C SER A 64 -9.08 8.35 -1.51
N GLU A 65 -9.58 7.17 -1.12
CA GLU A 65 -10.19 6.94 0.19
C GLU A 65 -9.34 5.99 1.04
N SER A 66 -9.58 5.97 2.36
CA SER A 66 -8.82 5.16 3.32
C SER A 66 -9.70 4.29 4.21
N ASN A 67 -11.00 4.27 3.97
CA ASN A 67 -12.03 3.56 4.72
C ASN A 67 -12.56 2.35 3.95
N TYR A 68 -11.76 1.76 3.05
CA TYR A 68 -12.17 0.57 2.33
C TYR A 68 -12.31 -0.62 3.30
N GLU A 69 -13.31 -1.45 3.04
CA GLU A 69 -13.54 -2.67 3.81
C GLU A 69 -12.59 -3.78 3.36
N ILE A 70 -12.41 -4.80 4.22
CA ILE A 70 -11.52 -5.92 3.93
C ILE A 70 -11.92 -6.68 2.66
N ASP A 71 -13.20 -6.70 2.30
CA ASP A 71 -13.67 -7.38 1.09
C ASP A 71 -13.20 -6.65 -0.19
N THR A 72 -13.11 -5.32 -0.17
CA THR A 72 -12.50 -4.54 -1.27
C THR A 72 -11.01 -4.84 -1.39
N VAL A 73 -10.29 -4.92 -0.26
CA VAL A 73 -8.88 -5.30 -0.23
C VAL A 73 -8.68 -6.69 -0.83
N LYS A 74 -9.47 -7.67 -0.39
CA LYS A 74 -9.44 -9.05 -0.88
C LYS A 74 -9.72 -9.14 -2.39
N ASP A 75 -10.72 -8.41 -2.88
CA ASP A 75 -11.03 -8.36 -4.31
C ASP A 75 -9.82 -7.89 -5.12
N ILE A 76 -9.27 -6.72 -4.76
CA ILE A 76 -8.12 -6.12 -5.44
C ILE A 76 -6.89 -7.04 -5.39
N PHE A 77 -6.52 -7.52 -4.20
CA PHE A 77 -5.37 -8.41 -4.04
C PHE A 77 -5.55 -9.70 -4.86
N SER A 78 -6.75 -10.27 -4.89
CA SER A 78 -7.03 -11.48 -5.66
C SER A 78 -6.94 -11.25 -7.17
N LYS A 79 -7.47 -10.13 -7.67
CA LYS A 79 -7.38 -9.78 -9.10
C LYS A 79 -5.95 -9.45 -9.50
N PHE A 80 -5.18 -8.78 -8.63
CA PHE A 80 -3.75 -8.54 -8.84
C PHE A 80 -2.98 -9.86 -8.93
N LEU A 81 -3.23 -10.81 -8.02
CA LEU A 81 -2.61 -12.15 -8.05
C LEU A 81 -2.87 -12.87 -9.38
N THR A 82 -4.11 -12.80 -9.89
CA THR A 82 -4.52 -13.44 -11.15
C THR A 82 -4.20 -12.63 -12.40
N LYS A 83 -3.53 -11.47 -12.25
CA LYS A 83 -3.21 -10.53 -13.35
C LYS A 83 -4.45 -10.04 -14.13
N ASP A 84 -5.61 -10.03 -13.50
CA ASP A 84 -6.83 -9.48 -14.09
C ASP A 84 -6.70 -7.97 -14.16
N GLN A 85 -6.72 -7.39 -15.36
CA GLN A 85 -6.47 -5.96 -15.61
C GLN A 85 -7.50 -5.02 -14.97
N HIS A 86 -8.69 -5.50 -14.63
CA HIS A 86 -9.78 -4.68 -14.08
C HIS A 86 -9.64 -4.41 -12.58
N TRP A 87 -8.59 -4.92 -11.92
CA TRP A 87 -8.35 -4.67 -10.49
C TRP A 87 -8.22 -3.18 -10.14
N LYS A 88 -7.74 -2.38 -11.09
CA LYS A 88 -7.60 -0.92 -10.93
C LYS A 88 -8.94 -0.19 -10.97
N GLU A 89 -10.01 -0.83 -11.43
CA GLU A 89 -11.34 -0.22 -11.53
C GLU A 89 -12.15 -0.35 -10.23
N SER A 90 -11.69 -1.19 -9.29
CA SER A 90 -12.40 -1.43 -8.02
C SER A 90 -12.42 -0.21 -7.10
N VAL A 91 -11.48 0.74 -7.26
CA VAL A 91 -11.36 1.97 -6.46
C VAL A 91 -10.77 3.11 -7.28
N ASN A 92 -10.89 4.34 -6.79
CA ASN A 92 -10.24 5.51 -7.39
C ASN A 92 -8.79 5.61 -6.91
N TRP A 93 -7.86 5.84 -7.84
CA TRP A 93 -6.43 5.91 -7.56
C TRP A 93 -5.86 7.29 -7.91
N GLU A 94 -4.96 7.78 -7.06
CA GLU A 94 -4.21 9.01 -7.21
C GLU A 94 -2.72 8.70 -7.26
N GLN A 95 -2.01 9.30 -8.20
CA GLN A 95 -0.57 9.07 -8.34
C GLN A 95 0.20 9.79 -7.22
N THR A 96 0.86 9.01 -6.36
CA THR A 96 1.70 9.51 -5.28
C THR A 96 3.14 9.63 -5.78
N GLY A 97 3.50 10.81 -6.29
CA GLY A 97 4.87 11.12 -6.74
C GLY A 97 5.04 11.45 -8.22
N GLY A 98 3.94 11.58 -8.97
CA GLY A 98 3.94 12.28 -10.26
C GLY A 98 3.75 13.77 -10.02
N GLY A 99 4.84 14.55 -10.09
CA GLY A 99 4.73 16.00 -10.14
C GLY A 99 3.75 16.40 -11.23
N HIS A 100 2.68 17.09 -10.83
CA HIS A 100 1.81 17.78 -11.75
C HIS A 100 2.65 18.84 -12.46
N GLY A 101 3.15 18.50 -13.64
CA GLY A 101 3.65 19.48 -14.58
C GLY A 101 2.46 20.21 -15.17
N ASP A 102 2.18 21.40 -14.65
CA ASP A 102 1.83 22.52 -15.52
C ASP A 102 2.29 23.87 -14.92
N THR A 103 3.01 24.61 -15.78
CA THR A 103 3.43 26.01 -15.70
C THR A 103 4.54 26.41 -14.71
N GLY A 104 5.78 26.33 -15.22
CA GLY A 104 6.73 27.44 -15.18
C GLY A 104 7.76 27.48 -14.06
N GLN A 105 8.96 26.95 -14.31
CA GLN A 105 10.27 27.64 -14.20
C GLN A 105 11.43 26.65 -14.02
N LYS A 106 12.52 26.96 -14.72
CA LYS A 106 13.82 26.28 -14.74
C LYS A 106 14.36 26.00 -13.33
N ALA A 107 14.82 24.77 -13.07
CA ALA A 107 16.12 24.53 -12.41
C ALA A 107 16.48 23.04 -12.44
N SER A 108 17.70 22.78 -12.90
CA SER A 108 18.46 21.55 -12.83
C SER A 108 18.85 21.17 -11.41
N ALA A 109 18.68 19.89 -10.99
CA ALA A 109 19.61 19.21 -10.07
C ALA A 109 19.32 17.69 -9.93
N SER A 110 20.35 16.91 -10.26
CA SER A 110 20.79 15.62 -9.70
C SER A 110 19.79 14.71 -8.96
N PHE A 111 19.48 13.58 -9.61
CA PHE A 111 18.88 12.37 -9.03
C PHE A 111 19.75 11.75 -7.91
N GLY A 112 19.14 11.38 -6.78
CA GLY A 112 19.74 10.58 -5.70
C GLY A 112 18.73 9.57 -5.15
N SER A 113 18.90 8.29 -5.50
CA SER A 113 17.90 7.22 -5.45
C SER A 113 17.99 6.28 -4.22
N THR A 114 18.25 6.77 -3.00
CA THR A 114 18.51 5.84 -1.86
C THR A 114 17.68 6.04 -0.58
N ASN A 115 16.76 7.00 -0.47
CA ASN A 115 16.10 7.31 0.82
C ASN A 115 14.59 7.02 0.91
N LEU A 116 13.97 6.38 -0.09
CA LEU A 116 12.51 6.22 -0.14
C LEU A 116 11.96 5.17 0.84
N LYS A 117 12.72 4.11 1.13
CA LYS A 117 12.38 3.16 2.22
C LYS A 117 12.44 3.84 3.59
N ASP A 118 13.37 4.77 3.76
CA ASP A 118 13.52 5.58 4.97
C ASP A 118 12.35 6.55 5.17
N GLU A 119 11.79 7.10 4.08
CA GLU A 119 10.61 7.98 4.18
C GLU A 119 9.32 7.24 4.56
N LEU A 120 9.10 6.04 4.02
CA LEU A 120 7.94 5.22 4.40
C LEU A 120 8.02 4.77 5.86
N ILE A 121 9.19 4.32 6.33
CA ILE A 121 9.41 3.96 7.73
C ILE A 121 9.25 5.19 8.64
N ARG A 122 9.72 6.38 8.20
CA ARG A 122 9.52 7.63 8.94
C ARG A 122 8.06 8.05 8.98
N SER A 123 7.31 7.87 7.90
CA SER A 123 5.87 8.18 7.84
C SER A 123 5.08 7.27 8.78
N ALA A 124 5.29 5.96 8.71
CA ALA A 124 4.66 4.98 9.60
C ALA A 124 5.04 5.25 11.07
N LYS A 125 6.33 5.51 11.37
CA LYS A 125 6.78 5.85 12.73
C LYS A 125 6.16 7.15 13.24
N LYS A 126 6.02 8.18 12.40
CA LYS A 126 5.45 9.48 12.79
C LYS A 126 3.96 9.37 13.07
N SER A 127 3.24 8.56 12.31
CA SER A 127 1.82 8.24 12.56
C SER A 127 1.63 7.43 13.84
N ALA A 128 2.46 6.41 14.09
CA ALA A 128 2.42 5.61 15.32
C ALA A 128 2.76 6.44 16.58
N LEU A 129 3.75 7.34 16.50
CA LEU A 129 4.13 8.23 17.61
C LEU A 129 3.04 9.24 17.96
N ASN A 130 2.29 9.73 16.97
CA ASN A 130 1.17 10.64 17.21
C ASN A 130 -0.02 9.92 17.86
N TRP A 131 -0.24 8.64 17.54
CA TRP A 131 -1.26 7.80 18.21
C TRP A 131 -0.90 7.53 19.68
N LEU A 132 0.36 7.18 19.98
CA LEU A 132 0.83 6.95 21.36
C LEU A 132 0.71 8.19 22.25
N LYS A 133 0.94 9.39 21.69
CA LYS A 133 0.77 10.65 22.43
C LYS A 133 -0.69 10.99 22.75
N ARG A 134 -1.66 10.51 21.95
CA ARG A 134 -3.09 10.69 22.21
C ARG A 134 -3.64 9.73 23.28
N LYS A 135 -2.95 8.62 23.55
CA LYS A 135 -3.40 7.58 24.50
C LYS A 135 -2.87 7.75 25.94
N ILE A 136 -1.94 8.69 26.15
CA ILE A 136 -1.30 8.98 27.46
C ILE A 136 -1.90 10.24 28.11
N ARG A 137 -3.08 10.70 27.66
CA ARG A 137 -3.82 11.80 28.31
C ARG A 137 -5.15 11.32 28.86
#